data_AF-A0A257T5R6-F1
#
_entry.id   AF-A0A257T5R6-F1
#
_cell.length_a   1.000
_cell.length_b   1.000
_cell.length_c   1.000
_cell.angle_alpha   90.00
_cell.angle_beta   90.00
_cell.angle_gamma   90.00
#
_symmetry.space_group_name_H-M   'P 1'
#
loop_
_entity.id
_entity.type
_entity.pdbx_description
1 polymer ?
#
loop_
_entity_poly.entity_id
_entity_poly.type
_entity_poly.pdbx_seq_one_letter_code
_entity_poly.pdbx_strand_id
1 'polypeptide(L)'
;MSQPKRKPPVPPPDGPAPKAVVNRLSLYLRELEHLVRDGHATTSSTRLGSVLGFSDAQVRKDLAYFGHFGYPGIGYRCDELITAIKRILGTDQQWPVALVGVGNLGRALLGYRGFAQRGFRI
;
A
#
# COMPACT_ATOMS: atom_id res chain seq x y z
N MET A 1 21.06 18.98 -18.58
CA MET A 1 20.50 17.74 -17.99
C MET A 1 19.17 18.09 -17.33
N SER A 2 18.06 17.87 -18.03
CA SER A 2 16.72 18.21 -17.53
C SER A 2 16.23 17.13 -16.57
N GLN A 3 16.01 17.50 -15.31
CA GLN A 3 15.28 16.63 -14.36
C GLN A 3 13.84 16.44 -14.87
N PRO A 4 13.27 15.22 -14.82
CA PRO A 4 11.88 15.01 -15.19
C PRO A 4 10.99 15.69 -14.14
N LYS A 5 10.15 16.63 -14.59
CA LYS A 5 9.16 17.31 -13.75
C LYS A 5 8.25 16.26 -13.10
N ARG A 6 8.36 16.10 -11.77
CA ARG A 6 7.43 15.29 -10.97
C ARG A 6 6.02 15.84 -11.13
N LYS A 7 5.10 15.02 -11.65
CA LYS A 7 3.67 15.37 -11.73
C LYS A 7 3.13 15.52 -10.29
N PRO A 8 2.45 16.62 -9.95
CA PRO A 8 1.88 16.79 -8.61
C PRO A 8 0.87 15.67 -8.33
N PRO A 9 0.74 15.23 -7.07
CA PRO A 9 -0.19 14.18 -6.69
C PRO A 9 -1.62 14.62 -7.03
N VAL A 10 -2.38 13.70 -7.61
CA VAL A 10 -3.82 13.89 -7.84
C VAL A 10 -4.47 14.02 -6.46
N PRO A 11 -5.16 15.13 -6.15
CA PRO A 11 -5.85 15.28 -4.88
C PRO A 11 -6.91 14.19 -4.74
N PRO A 12 -7.10 13.58 -3.55
CA PRO A 12 -8.18 12.63 -3.33
C PRO A 12 -9.53 13.31 -3.58
N PRO A 13 -10.53 12.57 -4.10
CA PRO A 13 -11.87 13.11 -4.33
C PRO A 13 -12.49 13.60 -3.01
N ASP A 14 -13.41 14.56 -3.10
CA ASP A 14 -13.96 15.38 -2.00
C ASP A 14 -14.43 14.56 -0.78
N GLY A 15 -13.51 14.32 0.16
CA GLY A 15 -13.76 13.64 1.44
C GLY A 15 -12.65 12.66 1.84
N PRO A 16 -12.42 12.43 3.14
CA PRO A 16 -11.46 11.41 3.58
C PRO A 16 -11.97 10.02 3.22
N ALA A 17 -11.08 9.18 2.66
CA ALA A 17 -11.38 7.78 2.40
C ALA A 17 -11.93 7.09 3.66
N PRO A 18 -12.97 6.24 3.54
CA PRO A 18 -13.47 5.51 4.69
C PRO A 18 -12.35 4.70 5.35
N LYS A 19 -12.26 4.72 6.68
CA LYS A 19 -11.21 4.00 7.44
C LYS A 19 -11.11 2.52 7.03
N ALA A 20 -12.23 1.89 6.73
CA ALA A 20 -12.28 0.50 6.26
C ALA A 20 -11.53 0.30 4.93
N VAL A 21 -11.60 1.27 4.01
CA VAL A 21 -10.88 1.23 2.73
C VAL A 21 -9.37 1.35 2.96
N VAL A 22 -8.95 2.29 3.82
CA VAL A 22 -7.53 2.48 4.17
C VAL A 22 -6.95 1.21 4.82
N ASN A 23 -7.70 0.57 5.71
CA ASN A 23 -7.30 -0.70 6.30
C ASN A 23 -7.13 -1.80 5.23
N ARG A 24 -8.06 -1.90 4.27
CA ARG A 24 -7.95 -2.88 3.16
C ARG A 24 -6.79 -2.59 2.21
N LEU A 25 -6.44 -1.31 1.96
CA LEU A 25 -5.25 -0.97 1.19
C LEU A 25 -3.97 -1.56 1.79
N SER A 26 -3.85 -1.60 3.13
CA SER A 26 -2.69 -2.22 3.78
C SER A 26 -2.60 -3.73 3.51
N LEU A 27 -3.75 -4.41 3.37
CA LEU A 27 -3.82 -5.83 3.02
C LEU A 27 -3.49 -6.04 1.54
N TYR A 28 -4.01 -5.20 0.64
CA TYR A 28 -3.65 -5.23 -0.78
C TYR A 28 -2.15 -5.02 -0.98
N LEU A 29 -1.56 -4.05 -0.28
CA LEU A 29 -0.12 -3.80 -0.35
C LEU A 29 0.69 -5.04 0.02
N ARG A 30 0.34 -5.69 1.13
CA ARG A 30 1.02 -6.92 1.57
C ARG A 30 0.92 -8.03 0.53
N GLU A 31 -0.27 -8.25 -0.01
CA GLU A 31 -0.50 -9.28 -1.03
C GLU A 31 0.24 -8.98 -2.33
N LEU A 32 0.23 -7.73 -2.79
CA LEU A 32 0.99 -7.33 -3.97
C LEU A 32 2.50 -7.53 -3.79
N GLU A 33 3.04 -7.20 -2.61
CA GLU A 33 4.44 -7.47 -2.29
C GLU A 33 4.76 -8.98 -2.25
N HIS A 34 3.81 -9.82 -1.85
CA HIS A 34 3.94 -11.28 -2.00
C HIS A 34 3.96 -11.70 -3.46
N LEU A 35 3.00 -11.23 -4.26
CA LEU A 35 2.93 -11.56 -5.69
C LEU A 35 4.19 -11.16 -6.46
N VAL A 36 4.77 -9.99 -6.17
CA VAL A 36 6.04 -9.56 -6.79
C VAL A 36 7.20 -10.45 -6.37
N ARG A 37 7.27 -10.85 -5.09
CA ARG A 37 8.29 -11.81 -4.63
C ARG A 37 8.18 -13.17 -5.33
N ASP A 38 6.95 -13.58 -5.67
CA ASP A 38 6.67 -14.82 -6.39
C ASP A 38 6.82 -14.67 -7.92
N GLY A 39 7.26 -13.51 -8.42
CA GLY A 39 7.53 -13.26 -9.83
C GLY A 39 6.31 -12.84 -10.66
N HIS A 40 5.17 -12.52 -10.03
CA HIS A 40 3.98 -12.07 -10.75
C HIS A 40 4.02 -10.56 -11.02
N ALA A 41 4.14 -10.20 -12.31
CA ALA A 41 4.13 -8.80 -12.74
C ALA A 41 2.74 -8.15 -12.71
N THR A 42 1.67 -8.94 -12.83
CA THR A 42 0.29 -8.47 -12.87
C THR A 42 -0.66 -9.30 -12.00
N THR A 43 -1.77 -8.68 -11.59
CA THR A 43 -2.86 -9.32 -10.85
C THR A 43 -4.21 -8.77 -11.26
N SER A 44 -5.31 -9.46 -10.92
CA SER A 44 -6.68 -9.02 -11.17
C SER A 44 -7.40 -8.70 -9.86
N SER A 45 -8.49 -7.96 -9.94
CA SER A 45 -9.33 -7.67 -8.77
C SER A 45 -9.98 -8.94 -8.22
N THR A 46 -10.26 -9.92 -9.08
CA THR A 46 -10.72 -11.25 -8.68
C THR A 46 -9.65 -12.01 -7.89
N ARG A 47 -8.39 -12.00 -8.35
CA ARG A 47 -7.28 -12.68 -7.66
C ARG A 47 -6.94 -12.01 -6.32
N LEU A 48 -6.85 -10.69 -6.29
CA LEU A 48 -6.68 -9.91 -5.06
C LEU A 48 -7.83 -10.17 -4.07
N GLY A 49 -9.06 -10.21 -4.59
CA GLY A 49 -10.25 -10.47 -3.81
C GLY A 49 -10.27 -11.87 -3.21
N SER A 50 -9.98 -12.90 -4.02
CA SER A 50 -10.05 -14.30 -3.58
C SER A 50 -9.09 -14.62 -2.44
N VAL A 51 -7.86 -14.12 -2.50
CA VAL A 51 -6.86 -14.37 -1.44
C VAL A 51 -7.21 -13.65 -0.14
N LEU A 52 -7.88 -12.49 -0.25
CA LEU A 52 -8.18 -11.63 0.90
C LEU A 52 -9.63 -11.75 1.40
N GLY A 53 -10.45 -12.61 0.79
CA GLY A 53 -11.86 -12.79 1.14
C GLY A 53 -12.77 -11.61 0.74
N PHE A 54 -12.39 -10.84 -0.29
CA PHE A 54 -13.18 -9.72 -0.81
C PHE A 54 -13.76 -10.02 -2.19
N SER A 55 -14.90 -9.39 -2.51
CA SER A 55 -15.45 -9.48 -3.86
C SER A 55 -14.63 -8.63 -4.84
N ASP A 56 -14.64 -9.07 -6.10
CA ASP A 56 -14.05 -8.34 -7.24
C ASP A 56 -14.52 -6.88 -7.31
N ALA A 57 -15.83 -6.67 -7.11
CA ALA A 57 -16.44 -5.34 -7.07
C ALA A 57 -15.93 -4.48 -5.91
N GLN A 58 -15.70 -5.07 -4.73
CA GLN A 58 -15.18 -4.34 -3.58
C GLN A 58 -13.75 -3.86 -3.83
N VAL A 59 -12.88 -4.72 -4.37
CA VAL A 59 -11.49 -4.35 -4.70
C VAL A 59 -11.47 -3.20 -5.71
N ARG A 60 -12.28 -3.28 -6.77
CA ARG A 60 -12.38 -2.19 -7.76
C ARG A 60 -12.87 -0.89 -7.15
N LYS A 61 -13.91 -0.94 -6.31
CA LYS A 61 -14.47 0.24 -5.63
C LYS A 61 -13.44 0.90 -4.70
N ASP A 62 -12.68 0.10 -3.96
CA ASP A 62 -11.65 0.59 -3.06
C ASP A 62 -10.51 1.29 -3.81
N LEU A 63 -10.02 0.67 -4.89
CA LEU A 63 -8.98 1.26 -5.72
C LEU A 63 -9.49 2.52 -6.43
N ALA A 64 -10.72 2.50 -6.95
CA ALA A 64 -11.33 3.65 -7.62
C ALA A 64 -11.43 4.90 -6.73
N TYR A 65 -11.49 4.74 -5.41
CA TYR A 65 -11.51 5.86 -4.47
C TYR A 65 -10.26 6.74 -4.56
N PHE A 66 -9.11 6.17 -4.96
CA PHE A 66 -7.82 6.89 -5.01
C PHE A 66 -7.34 7.18 -6.43
N GLY A 67 -8.20 6.94 -7.42
CA GLY A 67 -7.91 7.20 -8.83
C GLY A 67 -8.14 5.99 -9.73
N HIS A 68 -7.66 6.10 -10.96
CA HIS A 68 -7.82 5.05 -11.96
C HIS A 68 -6.64 4.10 -11.91
N PHE A 69 -6.91 2.86 -11.52
CA PHE A 69 -5.92 1.78 -11.48
C PHE A 69 -6.28 0.68 -12.46
N GLY A 70 -5.24 0.11 -13.06
CA GLY A 70 -5.34 -1.05 -13.93
C GLY A 70 -5.54 -0.71 -15.40
N TYR A 71 -5.40 -1.76 -16.21
CA TYR A 71 -5.44 -1.72 -17.66
C TYR A 71 -6.43 -2.78 -18.15
N PRO A 72 -7.38 -2.43 -19.03
CA PRO A 72 -8.33 -3.40 -19.59
C PRO A 72 -7.61 -4.61 -20.20
N GLY A 73 -8.07 -5.81 -19.90
CA GLY A 73 -7.48 -7.07 -20.38
C GLY A 73 -6.19 -7.51 -19.69
N ILE A 74 -5.53 -6.64 -18.91
CA ILE A 74 -4.26 -6.94 -18.20
C ILE A 74 -4.47 -7.01 -16.68
N GLY A 75 -5.37 -6.19 -16.14
CA GLY A 75 -5.55 -6.02 -14.70
C GLY A 75 -4.59 -4.96 -14.15
N TYR A 76 -4.02 -5.20 -12.98
CA TYR A 76 -3.13 -4.27 -12.28
C TYR A 76 -1.68 -4.70 -12.45
N ARG A 77 -0.80 -3.77 -12.83
CA ARG A 77 0.65 -3.96 -12.73
C ARG A 77 1.06 -3.85 -11.27
N CYS A 78 1.65 -4.91 -10.72
CA CYS A 78 1.89 -5.01 -9.28
C CYS A 78 2.80 -3.90 -8.76
N ASP A 79 3.93 -3.62 -9.43
CA ASP A 79 4.89 -2.59 -9.01
C ASP A 79 4.31 -1.17 -9.03
N GLU A 80 3.52 -0.85 -10.06
CA GLU A 80 2.84 0.45 -10.17
C GLU A 80 1.83 0.62 -9.04
N LEU A 81 1.03 -0.43 -8.77
CA LEU A 81 0.02 -0.42 -7.74
C LEU A 81 0.63 -0.36 -6.34
N ILE A 82 1.70 -1.11 -6.07
CA ILE A 82 2.48 -1.03 -4.81
C ILE A 82 2.96 0.40 -4.58
N THR A 83 3.57 1.01 -5.60
CA THR A 83 4.10 2.38 -5.51
C THR A 83 2.99 3.38 -5.18
N ALA A 84 1.84 3.26 -5.84
CA ALA A 84 0.70 4.12 -5.58
C ALA A 84 0.12 3.91 -4.17
N ILE A 85 -0.07 2.67 -3.73
CA ILE A 85 -0.61 2.37 -2.41
C ILE A 85 0.34 2.83 -1.30
N LYS A 86 1.67 2.67 -1.46
CA LYS A 86 2.65 3.20 -0.50
C LYS A 86 2.53 4.72 -0.34
N ARG A 87 2.38 5.45 -1.45
CA ARG A 87 2.15 6.91 -1.42
C ARG A 87 0.84 7.27 -0.72
N ILE A 88 -0.24 6.54 -0.99
CA ILE A 88 -1.54 6.78 -0.35
C ILE A 88 -1.46 6.56 1.17
N LEU A 89 -0.74 5.52 1.61
CA LEU A 89 -0.55 5.20 3.02
C LEU A 89 0.57 6.01 3.70
N GLY A 90 1.35 6.78 2.93
CA GLY A 90 2.53 7.49 3.40
C GLY A 90 3.67 6.57 3.84
N THR A 91 3.72 5.31 3.40
CA THR A 91 4.80 4.36 3.75
C THR A 91 5.99 4.40 2.79
N ASP A 92 6.04 5.40 1.92
CA ASP A 92 7.17 5.74 1.06
C ASP A 92 8.12 6.78 1.66
N GLN A 93 7.87 7.23 2.90
CA GLN A 93 8.67 8.20 3.64
C GLN A 93 9.07 7.67 5.03
N GLN A 94 10.02 8.36 5.67
CA GLN A 94 10.48 8.03 7.02
C GLN A 94 9.61 8.75 8.07
N TRP A 95 9.15 7.99 9.05
CA TRP A 95 8.37 8.45 10.19
C TRP A 95 9.20 8.33 11.47
N PRO A 96 9.60 9.44 12.10
CA PRO A 96 10.13 9.40 13.45
C PRO A 96 9.00 9.01 14.41
N VAL A 97 9.24 7.98 15.22
CA VAL A 97 8.27 7.42 16.18
C VAL A 97 8.94 7.41 17.55
N ALA A 98 8.17 7.67 18.61
CA ALA A 98 8.65 7.51 19.98
C ALA A 98 8.04 6.26 20.60
N LEU A 99 8.87 5.43 21.25
CA LEU A 99 8.41 4.31 22.06
C LEU A 99 8.39 4.74 23.53
N VAL A 100 7.21 4.72 24.15
CA VAL A 100 7.06 5.03 25.58
C VAL A 100 6.99 3.71 26.37
N GLY A 101 7.98 3.48 27.21
CA GLY A 101 8.11 2.28 28.03
C GLY A 101 8.99 1.19 27.38
N VAL A 102 10.10 0.84 28.04
CA VAL A 102 11.10 -0.12 27.52
C VAL A 102 11.19 -1.37 28.41
N GLY A 103 10.04 -1.97 28.69
CA GLY A 103 9.92 -3.29 29.30
C GLY A 103 10.20 -4.41 28.27
N ASN A 104 9.81 -5.65 28.57
CA ASN A 104 10.08 -6.80 27.70
C ASN A 104 9.54 -6.61 26.26
N LEU A 105 8.30 -6.13 26.13
CA LEU A 105 7.71 -5.84 24.82
C LEU A 105 8.41 -4.67 24.12
N GLY A 106 8.73 -3.60 24.85
CA GLY A 106 9.42 -2.45 24.29
C GLY A 106 10.79 -2.82 23.72
N ARG A 107 11.56 -3.66 24.44
CA ARG A 107 12.84 -4.20 23.96
C ARG A 107 12.66 -5.09 22.73
N ALA A 108 11.62 -5.92 22.70
CA ALA A 108 11.31 -6.73 21.53
C ALA A 108 10.96 -5.88 20.29
N LEU A 109 10.20 -4.80 20.48
CA LEU A 109 9.85 -3.85 19.42
C LEU A 109 11.08 -3.09 18.90
N LEU A 110 11.99 -2.65 19.79
CA LEU A 110 13.24 -2.00 19.39
C LEU A 110 14.15 -2.93 18.57
N GLY A 111 14.09 -4.25 18.82
CA GLY A 111 14.80 -5.25 18.02
C GLY A 111 14.15 -5.59 16.68
N TYR A 112 12.92 -5.14 16.42
CA TYR A 112 12.17 -5.50 15.21
C TYR A 112 12.62 -4.68 14.00
N ARG A 113 13.42 -5.30 13.14
CA ARG A 113 13.93 -4.69 11.89
C ARG A 113 12.83 -4.31 10.88
N GLY A 114 11.62 -4.86 11.02
CA GLY A 114 10.51 -4.56 10.11
C GLY A 114 9.98 -3.13 10.23
N PHE A 115 10.26 -2.41 11.33
CA PHE A 115 9.95 -0.98 11.43
C PHE A 115 10.76 -0.17 10.43
N ALA A 116 12.09 -0.31 10.45
CA ALA A 116 12.97 0.42 9.53
C ALA A 116 12.68 0.08 8.05
N GLN A 117 12.40 -1.19 7.74
CA GLN A 117 12.03 -1.63 6.38
C GLN A 117 10.73 -1.00 5.86
N ARG A 118 9.83 -0.59 6.77
CA ARG A 118 8.54 0.06 6.46
C ARG A 118 8.58 1.58 6.62
N GLY A 119 9.76 2.16 6.85
CA GLY A 119 9.95 3.59 7.02
C GLY A 119 9.69 4.12 8.43
N PHE A 120 9.55 3.27 9.45
CA PHE A 120 9.39 3.72 10.83
C PHE A 120 10.73 3.72 11.55
N ARG A 121 11.14 4.89 12.05
CA ARG A 121 12.35 5.08 12.85
C ARG A 121 11.95 5.38 14.29
N ILE A 122 12.04 4.35 15.13
CA ILE A 122 11.83 4.42 16.58
C ILE A 122 13.08 5.01 17.25
#